data_AF-A0A5E5Q9B0-F1
#
_entry.id   AF-A0A5E5Q9B0-F1
#
_cell.length_a   1.000
_cell.length_b   1.000
_cell.length_c   1.000
_cell.angle_alpha   90.00
_cell.angle_beta   90.00
_cell.angle_gamma   90.00
#
_symmetry.space_group_name_H-M   'P 1'
#
loop_
_entity.id
_entity.type
_entity.pdbx_description
1 polymer ?
#
loop_
_entity_poly.entity_id
_entity_poly.type
_entity_poly.pdbx_seq_one_letter_code
_entity_poly.pdbx_strand_id
1 'polypeptide(L)'
;MHFKLDNFKPIKSAEIKVNDLTLIFGDNNTGKTYLAYALYGLLSKWGNVALGIEFLDKEQRKSFLGNKQIKINKRDLNKEEILNSLALAYAKTMASEVFLSQSELSPKIQLLNIDFVKNKKIKRQIGQDDWLYLTINEESIEIQIDSEYEIDFRMVNHLILKEIFSVPNIFISVSERLGVSLFQKDLDENTANII
;
A
#
# COMPACT_ATOMS: atom_id res chain seq x y z
N MET A 1 -3.76 11.53 -1.94
CA MET A 1 -3.06 10.83 -0.83
C MET A 1 -1.99 11.73 -0.24
N HIS A 2 -1.93 11.82 1.08
CA HIS A 2 -0.82 12.39 1.83
C HIS A 2 -0.17 11.27 2.66
N PHE A 3 1.15 11.25 2.66
CA PHE A 3 1.97 10.32 3.42
C PHE A 3 2.86 11.11 4.37
N LYS A 4 2.72 10.83 5.67
CA LYS A 4 3.57 11.43 6.70
C LYS A 4 4.43 10.36 7.35
N LEU A 5 5.69 10.68 7.57
CA LEU A 5 6.70 9.82 8.19
C LEU A 5 7.46 10.61 9.26
N ASP A 6 7.42 10.12 10.49
CA ASP A 6 8.16 10.69 11.61
C ASP A 6 9.14 9.66 12.20
N ASN A 7 10.23 10.16 12.76
CA ASN A 7 11.25 9.40 13.51
C ASN A 7 11.88 8.23 12.71
N PHE A 8 12.36 8.51 11.50
CA PHE A 8 13.04 7.51 10.68
C PHE A 8 14.35 8.02 10.09
N LYS A 9 15.48 7.53 10.63
CA LYS A 9 16.84 7.88 10.20
C LYS A 9 17.05 9.42 10.22
N PRO A 10 17.46 10.16 9.15
CA PRO A 10 17.61 11.62 9.28
C PRO A 10 16.27 12.36 9.34
N ILE A 11 15.14 11.68 9.08
CA ILE A 11 13.81 12.29 9.06
C ILE A 11 13.27 12.36 10.49
N LYS A 12 13.23 13.59 11.05
CA LYS A 12 12.46 13.86 12.28
C LYS A 12 10.96 13.87 11.99
N SER A 13 10.55 14.60 10.95
CA SER A 13 9.18 14.64 10.43
C SER A 13 9.21 15.05 8.96
N ALA A 14 8.45 14.36 8.13
CA ALA A 14 8.26 14.69 6.73
C ALA A 14 6.83 14.36 6.30
N GLU A 15 6.23 15.24 5.50
CA GLU A 15 4.94 15.00 4.85
C GLU A 15 5.08 15.21 3.35
N ILE A 16 4.47 14.32 2.57
CA ILE A 16 4.41 14.43 1.12
C ILE A 16 2.99 14.26 0.63
N LYS A 17 2.53 15.22 -0.17
CA LYS A 17 1.32 15.11 -0.97
C LYS A 17 1.68 14.46 -2.30
N VAL A 18 1.05 13.33 -2.60
CA VAL A 18 1.19 12.65 -3.89
C VAL A 18 0.21 13.30 -4.88
N ASN A 19 0.77 13.87 -5.94
CA ASN A 19 0.05 14.39 -7.12
C ASN A 19 0.52 13.62 -8.37
N ASP A 20 0.01 14.00 -9.55
CA ASP A 20 0.39 13.38 -10.84
C ASP A 20 1.90 13.46 -11.11
N LEU A 21 2.52 14.57 -10.71
CA LEU A 21 3.97 14.74 -10.66
C LEU A 21 4.34 15.34 -9.30
N THR A 22 5.18 14.63 -8.55
CA THR A 22 5.73 15.09 -7.27
C THR A 22 7.25 15.04 -7.33
N LEU A 23 7.90 16.19 -7.16
CA LEU A 23 9.36 16.33 -7.15
C LEU A 23 9.86 16.50 -5.71
N ILE A 24 10.84 15.69 -5.32
CA ILE A 24 11.54 15.81 -4.03
C ILE A 24 12.96 16.29 -4.30
N PHE A 25 13.29 17.51 -3.90
CA PHE A 25 14.60 18.13 -4.08
C PHE A 25 15.07 18.82 -2.78
N GLY A 26 16.35 19.17 -2.72
CA GLY A 26 16.99 19.77 -1.54
C GLY A 26 18.39 19.22 -1.31
N ASP A 27 19.02 19.61 -0.21
CA ASP A 27 20.42 19.27 0.09
C ASP A 27 20.65 17.76 0.24
N ASN A 28 21.90 17.35 0.07
CA ASN A 28 22.32 15.97 0.26
C ASN A 28 22.12 15.53 1.72
N ASN A 29 21.81 14.25 1.91
CA ASN A 29 21.66 13.63 3.23
C ASN A 29 20.51 14.17 4.11
N THR A 30 19.52 14.85 3.53
CA THR A 30 18.35 15.40 4.24
C THR A 30 17.16 14.45 4.34
N GLY A 31 17.30 13.22 3.84
CA GLY A 31 16.25 12.20 3.92
C GLY A 31 15.38 12.04 2.66
N LYS A 32 15.68 12.76 1.57
CA LYS A 32 14.96 12.62 0.28
C LYS A 32 14.81 11.17 -0.17
N THR A 33 15.91 10.43 -0.19
CA THR A 33 15.95 9.00 -0.54
C THR A 33 15.11 8.18 0.44
N TYR A 34 15.25 8.41 1.74
CA TYR A 34 14.47 7.66 2.74
C TYR A 34 12.97 7.88 2.58
N LEU A 35 12.53 9.12 2.36
CA LEU A 35 11.12 9.43 2.13
C LEU A 35 10.60 8.80 0.83
N ALA A 36 11.36 8.90 -0.26
CA ALA A 36 10.98 8.34 -1.55
C ALA A 36 10.84 6.81 -1.48
N TYR A 37 11.81 6.11 -0.90
CA TYR A 37 11.77 4.65 -0.75
C TYR A 37 10.72 4.19 0.26
N ALA A 38 10.48 4.94 1.35
CA ALA A 38 9.41 4.64 2.29
C ALA A 38 8.02 4.75 1.64
N LEU A 39 7.80 5.78 0.81
CA LEU A 39 6.57 5.91 0.03
C LEU A 39 6.47 4.79 -1.03
N TYR A 40 7.56 4.50 -1.75
CA TYR A 40 7.61 3.41 -2.73
C TYR A 40 7.25 2.06 -2.10
N GLY A 41 7.84 1.75 -0.94
CA GLY A 41 7.61 0.50 -0.23
C GLY A 41 6.15 0.32 0.16
N LEU A 42 5.50 1.39 0.65
CA LEU A 42 4.08 1.36 1.02
C LEU A 42 3.21 1.00 -0.17
N LEU A 43 3.46 1.64 -1.31
CA LEU A 43 2.61 1.53 -2.50
C LEU A 43 2.85 0.23 -3.25
N SER A 44 4.12 -0.14 -3.45
CA SER A 44 4.50 -1.40 -4.09
C SER A 44 4.05 -2.63 -3.30
N LYS A 45 3.97 -2.50 -1.97
CA LYS A 45 3.50 -3.56 -1.08
C LYS A 45 2.09 -3.34 -0.55
N TRP A 46 1.35 -2.37 -1.07
CA TRP A 46 0.04 -1.97 -0.53
C TRP A 46 -0.88 -3.17 -0.28
N GLY A 47 -0.95 -4.08 -1.25
CA GLY A 47 -1.78 -5.28 -1.11
C GLY A 47 -1.37 -6.19 0.04
N ASN A 48 -0.08 -6.24 0.40
CA ASN A 48 0.45 -7.10 1.45
C ASN A 48 0.52 -6.42 2.82
N VAL A 49 0.46 -5.09 2.90
CA VAL A 49 0.40 -4.33 4.16
C VAL A 49 -0.79 -4.76 5.02
N ALA A 50 -1.88 -5.19 4.37
CA ALA A 50 -3.09 -5.65 5.04
C ALA A 50 -2.99 -7.04 5.70
N LEU A 51 -1.90 -7.78 5.52
CA LEU A 51 -1.76 -9.12 6.09
C LEU A 51 -1.83 -9.08 7.62
N GLY A 52 -2.76 -9.86 8.18
CA GLY A 52 -2.95 -9.96 9.63
C GLY A 52 -3.85 -8.88 10.24
N ILE A 53 -4.40 -7.95 9.45
CA ILE A 53 -5.40 -7.00 9.92
C ILE A 53 -6.79 -7.65 9.82
N GLU A 54 -7.54 -7.60 10.91
CA GLU A 54 -8.93 -8.04 10.94
C GLU A 54 -9.85 -6.91 10.44
N PHE A 55 -10.68 -7.20 9.44
CA PHE A 55 -11.67 -6.26 8.91
C PHE A 55 -13.08 -6.63 9.34
N LEU A 56 -13.45 -7.90 9.19
CA LEU A 56 -14.74 -8.40 9.65
C LEU A 56 -14.71 -8.71 11.15
N ASP A 57 -15.69 -8.21 11.89
CA ASP A 57 -15.88 -8.55 13.30
C ASP A 57 -16.47 -9.96 13.49
N LYS A 58 -16.58 -10.42 14.75
CA LYS A 58 -17.08 -11.77 15.07
C LYS A 58 -18.52 -12.02 14.62
N GLU A 59 -19.39 -11.03 14.70
CA GLU A 59 -20.80 -11.17 14.33
C GLU A 59 -20.96 -11.17 12.80
N GLN A 60 -20.22 -10.30 12.11
CA GLN A 60 -20.11 -10.28 10.66
C GLN A 60 -19.57 -11.62 10.11
N ARG A 61 -18.55 -12.20 10.76
CA ARG A 61 -18.03 -13.53 10.39
C ARG A 61 -19.10 -14.62 10.53
N LYS A 62 -19.84 -14.64 11.65
CA LYS A 62 -20.95 -15.60 11.84
C LYS A 62 -22.02 -15.45 10.77
N SER A 63 -22.42 -14.21 10.47
CA SER A 63 -23.40 -13.92 9.41
C SER A 63 -22.91 -14.39 8.03
N PHE A 64 -21.63 -14.15 7.73
CA PHE A 64 -21.00 -14.58 6.48
C PHE A 64 -20.97 -16.11 6.33
N LEU A 65 -20.65 -16.86 7.40
CA LEU A 65 -20.66 -18.33 7.36
C LEU A 65 -22.05 -18.91 7.06
N GLY A 66 -23.12 -18.32 7.62
CA GLY A 66 -24.49 -18.77 7.39
C GLY A 66 -25.01 -18.45 5.99
N ASN A 67 -24.71 -17.24 5.50
CA ASN A 67 -25.28 -16.74 4.25
C ASN A 67 -24.38 -16.91 3.02
N LYS A 68 -23.10 -17.27 3.20
CA LYS A 68 -22.04 -17.27 2.17
C LYS A 68 -21.85 -15.91 1.47
N GLN A 69 -22.42 -14.85 2.03
CA GLN A 69 -22.33 -13.50 1.53
C GLN A 69 -22.45 -12.50 2.69
N ILE A 70 -21.82 -11.33 2.52
CA ILE A 70 -22.00 -10.20 3.42
C ILE A 70 -21.95 -8.91 2.62
N LYS A 71 -22.81 -7.96 3.00
CA LYS A 71 -22.82 -6.60 2.47
C LYS A 71 -22.61 -5.62 3.62
N ILE A 72 -21.65 -4.73 3.46
CA ILE A 72 -21.21 -3.76 4.46
C ILE A 72 -21.42 -2.37 3.88
N ASN A 73 -22.06 -1.49 4.65
CA ASN A 73 -22.21 -0.09 4.27
C ASN A 73 -20.93 0.67 4.60
N LYS A 74 -20.39 1.43 3.65
CA LYS A 74 -19.18 2.24 3.86
C LYS A 74 -19.39 3.36 4.88
N ARG A 75 -20.63 3.79 5.10
CA ARG A 75 -20.97 4.80 6.13
C ARG A 75 -20.70 4.29 7.55
N ASP A 76 -20.78 2.98 7.75
CA ASP A 76 -20.55 2.34 9.05
C ASP A 76 -19.05 2.09 9.29
N LEU A 77 -18.20 2.29 8.28
CA LEU A 77 -16.76 2.06 8.39
C LEU A 77 -16.03 3.30 8.90
N ASN A 78 -15.23 3.13 9.93
CA ASN A 78 -14.28 4.14 10.36
C ASN A 78 -13.04 4.13 9.44
N LYS A 79 -13.08 4.98 8.41
CA LYS A 79 -12.00 5.09 7.41
C LYS A 79 -10.63 5.36 8.05
N GLU A 80 -10.58 6.26 9.02
CA GLU A 80 -9.34 6.68 9.67
C GLU A 80 -8.72 5.54 10.48
N GLU A 81 -9.54 4.77 11.19
CA GLU A 81 -9.08 3.62 11.99
C GLU A 81 -8.48 2.51 11.13
N ILE A 82 -9.10 2.23 9.97
CA ILE A 82 -8.58 1.24 9.02
C ILE A 82 -7.25 1.71 8.44
N LEU A 83 -7.16 2.98 8.01
CA LEU A 83 -5.93 3.56 7.48
C LEU A 83 -4.81 3.60 8.53
N ASN A 84 -5.14 3.89 9.79
CA ASN A 84 -4.19 3.84 10.90
C ASN A 84 -3.69 2.42 11.15
N SER A 85 -4.56 1.41 11.07
CA SER A 85 -4.17 0.00 11.19
C SER A 85 -3.20 -0.42 10.08
N LEU A 86 -3.48 -0.01 8.83
CA LEU A 86 -2.58 -0.24 7.69
C LEU A 86 -1.24 0.49 7.87
N ALA A 87 -1.27 1.75 8.31
CA ALA A 87 -0.06 2.54 8.57
C ALA A 87 0.82 1.88 9.65
N LEU A 88 0.21 1.39 10.73
CA LEU A 88 0.89 0.68 11.81
C LEU A 88 1.48 -0.66 11.34
N ALA A 89 0.73 -1.42 10.53
CA ALA A 89 1.21 -2.67 9.96
C ALA A 89 2.44 -2.43 9.06
N TYR A 90 2.37 -1.43 8.20
CA TYR A 90 3.50 -1.06 7.35
C TYR A 90 4.70 -0.52 8.14
N ALA A 91 4.47 0.31 9.16
CA ALA A 91 5.55 0.85 9.99
C ALA A 91 6.40 -0.25 10.65
N LYS A 92 5.77 -1.37 11.05
CA LYS A 92 6.45 -2.53 11.65
C LYS A 92 7.35 -3.28 10.67
N THR A 93 6.99 -3.34 9.40
CA THR A 93 7.70 -4.12 8.39
C THR A 93 8.64 -3.27 7.54
N MET A 94 8.39 -1.96 7.40
CA MET A 94 9.12 -1.06 6.49
C MET A 94 10.65 -1.17 6.64
N ALA A 95 11.18 -1.20 7.86
CA ALA A 95 12.62 -1.25 8.10
C ALA A 95 13.28 -2.51 7.51
N SER A 96 12.68 -3.68 7.73
CA SER A 96 13.21 -4.96 7.24
C SER A 96 12.88 -5.16 5.76
N GLU A 97 11.68 -4.78 5.33
CA GLU A 97 11.16 -5.12 4.01
C GLU A 97 11.52 -4.16 2.88
N VAL A 98 11.86 -2.91 3.21
CA VAL A 98 12.20 -1.87 2.24
C VAL A 98 13.66 -1.49 2.34
N PHE A 99 14.18 -1.41 3.56
CA PHE A 99 15.56 -0.97 3.82
C PHE A 99 16.50 -2.10 4.22
N LEU A 100 16.02 -3.35 4.28
CA LEU A 100 16.80 -4.54 4.66
C LEU A 100 17.62 -4.31 5.94
N SER A 101 17.02 -3.61 6.90
CA SER A 101 17.67 -3.13 8.12
C SER A 101 17.04 -3.77 9.35
N GLN A 102 17.86 -4.28 10.27
CA GLN A 102 17.43 -4.84 11.56
C GLN A 102 17.24 -3.74 12.62
N SER A 103 16.79 -2.55 12.23
CA SER A 103 16.71 -1.41 13.15
C SER A 103 15.51 -1.52 14.09
N GLU A 104 15.71 -1.27 15.39
CA GLU A 104 14.65 -1.09 16.40
C GLU A 104 13.87 0.24 16.25
N LEU A 105 14.15 1.01 15.19
CA LEU A 105 13.45 2.25 14.91
C LEU A 105 11.95 1.98 14.78
N SER A 106 11.16 2.76 15.52
CA SER A 106 9.69 2.71 15.50
C SER A 106 9.16 3.94 14.74
N PRO A 107 9.17 3.91 13.39
CA PRO A 107 8.66 5.02 12.60
C PRO A 107 7.18 5.22 12.87
N LYS A 108 6.72 6.48 12.85
CA LYS A 108 5.29 6.80 12.86
C LYS A 108 4.87 7.16 11.45
N ILE A 109 3.84 6.48 10.96
CA ILE A 109 3.30 6.69 9.61
C ILE A 109 1.86 7.14 9.75
N GLN A 110 1.47 8.15 8.95
CA GLN A 110 0.06 8.57 8.82
C GLN A 110 -0.32 8.61 7.35
N LEU A 111 -1.51 8.10 7.05
CA LEU A 111 -2.08 8.06 5.72
C LEU A 111 -3.34 8.90 5.70
N LEU A 112 -3.34 9.97 4.91
CA LEU A 112 -4.47 10.90 4.82
C LEU A 112 -4.89 11.08 3.36
N ASN A 113 -6.09 11.61 3.15
CA ASN A 113 -6.62 11.93 1.82
C ASN A 113 -6.56 10.72 0.85
N ILE A 114 -6.98 9.55 1.36
CA ILE A 114 -7.23 8.33 0.59
C ILE A 114 -8.72 8.05 0.65
N ASP A 115 -9.33 7.80 -0.50
CA ASP A 115 -10.75 7.54 -0.63
C ASP A 115 -11.04 6.07 -0.85
N PHE A 116 -12.26 5.66 -0.51
CA PHE A 116 -12.73 4.35 -0.90
C PHE A 116 -12.86 4.27 -2.43
N VAL A 117 -12.54 3.11 -2.98
CA VAL A 117 -12.82 2.80 -4.39
C VAL A 117 -14.33 2.94 -4.62
N LYS A 118 -14.72 3.60 -5.71
CA LYS A 118 -16.14 3.82 -6.03
C LYS A 118 -16.78 2.57 -6.63
N ASN A 119 -16.19 2.03 -7.70
CA ASN A 119 -16.76 0.91 -8.43
C ASN A 119 -15.64 -0.07 -8.81
N LYS A 120 -15.72 -1.30 -8.31
CA LYS A 120 -14.76 -2.37 -8.63
C LYS A 120 -15.39 -3.73 -8.42
N LYS A 121 -15.14 -4.65 -9.35
CA LYS A 121 -15.53 -6.06 -9.24
C LYS A 121 -14.31 -6.93 -9.40
N ILE A 122 -14.14 -7.88 -8.50
CA ILE A 122 -13.00 -8.78 -8.47
C ILE A 122 -13.52 -10.21 -8.29
N LYS A 123 -12.97 -11.12 -9.08
CA LYS A 123 -13.17 -12.56 -8.98
C LYS A 123 -11.82 -13.20 -8.68
N ARG A 124 -11.72 -13.98 -7.60
CA ARG A 124 -10.51 -14.71 -7.20
C ARG A 124 -10.83 -16.20 -7.05
N GLN A 125 -10.00 -17.03 -7.66
CA GLN A 125 -10.03 -18.47 -7.46
C GLN A 125 -9.33 -18.77 -6.13
N ILE A 126 -9.95 -19.60 -5.30
CA ILE A 126 -9.44 -19.95 -3.96
C ILE A 126 -9.26 -21.47 -3.78
N GLY A 127 -9.81 -22.26 -4.70
CA GLY A 127 -9.70 -23.72 -4.78
C GLY A 127 -9.79 -24.18 -6.23
N GLN A 128 -10.02 -25.47 -6.46
CA GLN A 128 -10.12 -26.00 -7.82
C GLN A 128 -11.33 -25.42 -8.55
N ASP A 129 -12.50 -25.44 -7.89
CA ASP A 129 -13.76 -24.90 -8.41
C ASP A 129 -14.37 -23.82 -7.49
N ASP A 130 -13.63 -23.37 -6.48
CA ASP A 130 -14.08 -22.39 -5.49
C ASP A 130 -13.71 -20.95 -5.88
N TRP A 131 -14.67 -20.04 -5.75
CA TRP A 131 -14.53 -18.65 -6.15
C TRP A 131 -14.97 -17.67 -5.06
N LEU A 132 -14.22 -16.58 -4.95
CA LEU A 132 -14.56 -15.43 -4.12
C LEU A 132 -14.77 -14.20 -5.00
N TYR A 133 -15.92 -13.56 -4.80
CA TYR A 133 -16.34 -12.36 -5.50
C TYR A 133 -16.34 -11.18 -4.54
N LEU A 134 -15.65 -10.11 -4.90
CA LEU A 134 -15.68 -8.84 -4.18
C LEU A 134 -16.26 -7.77 -5.12
N THR A 135 -17.36 -7.15 -4.69
CA THR A 135 -17.99 -6.03 -5.38
C THR A 135 -17.96 -4.81 -4.47
N ILE A 136 -17.28 -3.76 -4.92
CA ILE A 136 -17.25 -2.45 -4.28
C ILE A 136 -18.10 -1.52 -5.14
N ASN A 137 -19.17 -0.98 -4.55
CA ASN A 137 -20.03 0.05 -5.12
C ASN A 137 -19.85 1.35 -4.33
N GLU A 138 -20.45 2.46 -4.75
CA GLU A 138 -20.23 3.76 -4.10
C GLU A 138 -20.51 3.73 -2.60
N GLU A 139 -21.60 3.10 -2.18
CA GLU A 139 -22.07 3.06 -0.79
C GLU A 139 -21.72 1.77 -0.04
N SER A 140 -21.37 0.68 -0.74
CA SER A 140 -21.28 -0.63 -0.10
C SER A 140 -20.12 -1.49 -0.61
N ILE A 141 -19.72 -2.44 0.23
CA ILE A 141 -18.77 -3.50 -0.09
C ILE A 141 -19.49 -4.82 0.12
N GLU A 142 -19.51 -5.64 -0.91
CA GLU A 142 -20.19 -6.93 -0.91
C GLU A 142 -19.19 -8.02 -1.25
N ILE A 143 -19.21 -9.08 -0.44
CA ILE A 143 -18.40 -10.27 -0.66
C ILE A 143 -19.34 -11.44 -0.74
N GLN A 144 -19.12 -12.27 -1.73
CA GLN A 144 -19.81 -13.54 -1.91
C GLN A 144 -18.77 -14.62 -2.16
N ILE A 145 -19.02 -15.79 -1.59
CA ILE A 145 -18.24 -16.98 -1.87
C ILE A 145 -19.12 -18.05 -2.53
N ASP A 146 -18.53 -18.70 -3.52
CA ASP A 146 -19.03 -19.89 -4.15
C ASP A 146 -18.05 -21.01 -3.83
N SER A 147 -18.27 -21.68 -2.69
CA SER A 147 -17.43 -22.77 -2.19
C SER A 147 -18.21 -23.68 -1.25
N GLU A 148 -17.87 -24.96 -1.24
CA GLU A 148 -18.37 -25.95 -0.28
C GLU A 148 -17.51 -26.05 0.99
N TYR A 149 -16.29 -25.49 0.97
CA TYR A 149 -15.32 -25.60 2.07
C TYR A 149 -15.40 -24.43 3.05
N GLU A 150 -14.85 -24.64 4.25
CA GLU A 150 -14.65 -23.58 5.23
C GLU A 150 -13.66 -22.51 4.73
N ILE A 151 -13.90 -21.28 5.14
CA ILE A 151 -13.26 -20.09 4.59
C ILE A 151 -12.26 -19.53 5.58
N ASP A 152 -11.03 -19.30 5.12
CA ASP A 152 -10.06 -18.53 5.91
C ASP A 152 -10.40 -17.03 5.84
N PHE A 153 -10.97 -16.50 6.93
CA PHE A 153 -11.27 -15.07 7.05
C PHE A 153 -10.06 -14.16 6.93
N ARG A 154 -8.83 -14.66 7.15
CA ARG A 154 -7.61 -13.87 6.91
C ARG A 154 -7.48 -13.52 5.43
N MET A 155 -7.82 -14.45 4.54
CA MET A 155 -7.82 -14.22 3.09
C MET A 155 -8.93 -13.24 2.70
N VAL A 156 -10.13 -13.37 3.29
CA VAL A 156 -11.25 -12.46 3.04
C VAL A 156 -10.89 -11.03 3.46
N ASN A 157 -10.42 -10.85 4.70
CA ASN A 157 -9.99 -9.55 5.23
C ASN A 157 -8.88 -8.93 4.37
N HIS A 158 -7.88 -9.74 4.01
CA HIS A 158 -6.78 -9.30 3.15
C HIS A 158 -7.27 -8.80 1.79
N LEU A 159 -8.18 -9.54 1.14
CA LEU A 159 -8.72 -9.14 -0.15
C LEU A 159 -9.50 -7.82 -0.06
N ILE A 160 -10.33 -7.64 0.97
CA ILE A 160 -11.06 -6.39 1.16
C ILE A 160 -10.07 -5.23 1.30
N LEU A 161 -9.19 -5.31 2.28
CA LEU A 161 -8.28 -4.23 2.65
C LEU A 161 -7.32 -3.85 1.50
N LYS A 162 -6.89 -4.83 0.71
CA LYS A 162 -6.10 -4.60 -0.49
C LYS A 162 -6.82 -3.74 -1.54
N GLU A 163 -8.13 -3.89 -1.64
CA GLU A 163 -8.91 -3.41 -2.80
C GLU A 163 -9.87 -2.27 -2.45
N ILE A 164 -10.15 -2.04 -1.16
CA ILE A 164 -11.13 -1.06 -0.66
C ILE A 164 -10.71 0.40 -0.88
N PHE A 165 -9.40 0.68 -0.93
CA PHE A 165 -8.85 2.04 -1.02
C PHE A 165 -8.29 2.37 -2.41
N SER A 166 -8.56 3.59 -2.85
CA SER A 166 -8.02 4.15 -4.10
C SER A 166 -6.62 4.71 -3.84
N VAL A 167 -5.62 3.84 -4.01
CA VAL A 167 -4.21 4.18 -3.81
C VAL A 167 -3.55 4.50 -5.16
N PRO A 168 -2.72 5.56 -5.26
CA PRO A 168 -2.07 5.94 -6.51
C PRO A 168 -1.09 4.87 -6.98
N ASN A 169 -1.08 4.62 -8.29
CA ASN A 169 -0.04 3.84 -8.94
C ASN A 169 1.13 4.78 -9.27
N ILE A 170 2.25 4.65 -8.56
CA ILE A 170 3.38 5.58 -8.67
C ILE A 170 4.59 4.89 -9.28
N PHE A 171 5.23 5.57 -10.24
CA PHE A 171 6.59 5.29 -10.67
C PHE A 171 7.55 6.29 -9.98
N ILE A 172 8.63 5.80 -9.38
CA ILE A 172 9.63 6.63 -8.71
C ILE A 172 10.94 6.56 -9.49
N SER A 173 11.49 7.74 -9.81
CA SER A 173 12.77 7.90 -10.50
C SER A 173 13.71 8.79 -9.69
N VAL A 174 14.99 8.44 -9.64
CA VAL A 174 16.02 9.15 -8.87
C VAL A 174 17.06 9.75 -9.80
N SER A 175 17.12 11.10 -9.85
CA SER A 175 18.02 11.81 -10.78
C SER A 175 19.50 11.67 -10.43
N GLU A 176 19.87 11.42 -9.16
CA GLU A 176 21.26 11.46 -8.69
C GLU A 176 22.18 10.34 -9.25
N ARG A 177 21.64 9.25 -9.81
CA ARG A 177 22.47 8.13 -10.37
C ARG A 177 22.12 7.70 -11.78
N LEU A 178 21.09 8.29 -12.37
CA LEU A 178 20.65 7.95 -13.73
C LEU A 178 21.39 8.73 -14.80
N GLY A 179 21.94 9.91 -14.51
CA GLY A 179 22.63 10.75 -15.50
C GLY A 179 23.81 10.04 -16.16
N VAL A 180 24.72 9.46 -15.36
CA VAL A 180 25.88 8.75 -15.91
C VAL A 180 25.47 7.51 -16.68
N SER A 181 24.48 6.73 -16.23
CA SER A 181 24.01 5.55 -16.97
C SER A 181 23.21 5.89 -18.24
N LEU A 182 22.43 6.98 -18.24
CA LEU A 182 21.67 7.42 -19.42
C LEU A 182 22.60 7.96 -20.50
N PHE A 183 23.64 8.69 -20.09
CA PHE A 183 24.61 9.32 -20.99
C PHE A 183 25.93 8.57 -21.04
N GLN A 184 25.99 7.31 -20.57
CA GLN A 184 27.23 6.52 -20.53
C GLN A 184 27.81 6.37 -21.93
N LYS A 185 26.95 6.09 -22.91
CA LYS A 185 27.33 6.02 -24.32
C LYS A 185 27.91 7.34 -24.83
N ASP A 186 27.25 8.45 -24.54
CA ASP A 186 27.67 9.77 -25.00
C ASP A 186 28.98 10.24 -24.33
N LEU A 187 29.20 9.83 -23.08
CA LEU A 187 30.45 10.05 -22.35
C LEU A 187 31.58 9.18 -22.91
N ASP A 188 31.33 7.89 -23.12
CA ASP A 188 32.32 6.95 -23.67
C ASP A 188 32.77 7.37 -25.09
N GLU A 189 31.83 7.79 -25.94
CA GLU A 189 32.11 8.30 -27.29
C GLU A 189 32.95 9.58 -27.28
N ASN A 190 32.71 10.50 -26.35
CA ASN A 190 33.49 11.73 -26.25
C ASN A 190 34.88 11.53 -25.62
N THR A 191 35.04 10.51 -24.77
CA THR A 191 36.36 10.18 -24.19
C THR A 191 37.31 9.60 -25.24
N ALA A 192 36.77 8.93 -26.27
CA ALA A 192 37.55 8.42 -27.42
C ALA A 192 38.09 9.54 -28.34
N ASN A 193 37.56 10.76 -28.25
CA ASN A 193 37.99 11.94 -29.04
C ASN A 193 39.04 12.81 -28.32
N ILE A 194 39.56 12.38 -27.16
CA ILE A 194 40.58 13.11 -26.37
C ILE A 194 41.99 12.49 -26.54
N ILE A 195 42.19 11.61 -27.52
CA ILE A 195 43.52 11.07 -27.88
C ILE A 195 43.97 11.62 -29.23
#